data_AF-A0A7I0JTE2-F1
#
_entry.id   AF-A0A7I0JTE2-F1
#
_cell.length_a   1.000
_cell.length_b   1.000
_cell.length_c   1.000
_cell.angle_alpha   90.00
_cell.angle_beta   90.00
_cell.angle_gamma   90.00
#
_symmetry.space_group_name_H-M   'P 1'
#
loop_
_entity.id
_entity.type
_entity.pdbx_description
1 polymer ?
#
loop_
_entity_poly.entity_id
_entity_poly.type
_entity_poly.pdbx_seq_one_letter_code
_entity_poly.pdbx_strand_id
1 'polypeptide(L)'
;VTGEPQALIDGQRLTQWRTACASALAASYLAREDASRLLVIGAGALSSFLAKAHSAVRPIKSIHIWNRTPANAEKVASALCAEGHPASAAGDLEAELGEADIIASATISTTPLIKGALLKPGTHVDLVGGFTPAMRESDDDAVSRARVYVDTRAGATKE
;
A
#
# COMPACT_ATOMS: atom_id res chain seq x y z
N VAL A 1 -37.16 -5.14 -1.82
CA VAL A 1 -36.40 -3.90 -2.15
C VAL A 1 -36.85 -3.48 -3.55
N THR A 2 -37.28 -2.23 -3.78
CA THR A 2 -37.98 -1.80 -5.02
C THR A 2 -37.08 -1.66 -6.25
N GLY A 3 -35.75 -1.57 -6.06
CA GLY A 3 -34.78 -1.41 -7.15
C GLY A 3 -34.67 0.03 -7.69
N GLU A 4 -35.38 0.99 -7.09
CA GLU A 4 -35.38 2.39 -7.53
C GLU A 4 -34.06 3.09 -7.17
N PRO A 5 -33.42 3.82 -8.10
CA PRO A 5 -32.17 4.52 -7.84
C PRO A 5 -32.39 5.67 -6.83
N GLN A 6 -31.64 5.66 -5.73
CA GLN A 6 -31.75 6.66 -4.66
C GLN A 6 -30.66 7.76 -4.73
N ALA A 7 -29.51 7.43 -5.31
CA ALA A 7 -28.38 8.37 -5.39
C ALA A 7 -27.46 8.04 -6.58
N LEU A 8 -26.79 9.08 -7.07
CA LEU A 8 -25.64 8.99 -7.97
C LEU A 8 -24.47 9.69 -7.28
N ILE A 9 -23.37 8.97 -7.10
CA ILE A 9 -22.20 9.44 -6.36
C ILE A 9 -20.94 9.20 -7.20
N ASP A 10 -19.98 10.12 -7.14
CA ASP A 10 -18.68 9.95 -7.78
C ASP A 10 -17.92 8.75 -7.17
N GLY A 11 -17.70 7.73 -7.99
CA GLY A 11 -17.03 6.49 -7.60
C GLY A 11 -15.52 6.60 -7.48
N GLN A 12 -14.87 7.60 -8.07
CA GLN A 12 -13.41 7.70 -8.10
C GLN A 12 -12.86 7.95 -6.70
N ARG A 13 -13.40 8.96 -6.01
CA ARG A 13 -12.96 9.30 -4.65
C ARG A 13 -13.37 8.23 -3.63
N LEU A 14 -14.53 7.60 -3.82
CA LEU A 14 -14.95 6.45 -3.01
C LEU A 14 -14.00 5.27 -3.18
N THR A 15 -13.55 4.99 -4.41
CA THR A 15 -12.59 3.92 -4.68
C THR A 15 -11.27 4.16 -3.97
N GLN A 16 -10.75 5.39 -3.98
CA GLN A 16 -9.51 5.73 -3.27
C GLN A 16 -9.61 5.43 -1.77
N TRP A 17 -10.68 5.88 -1.12
CA TRP A 17 -10.89 5.65 0.30
C TRP A 17 -11.14 4.18 0.62
N ARG A 18 -12.08 3.52 -0.07
CA ARG A 18 -12.45 2.15 0.26
C ARG A 18 -11.30 1.17 0.03
N THR A 19 -10.48 1.38 -1.00
CA THR A 19 -9.28 0.57 -1.25
C THR A 19 -8.23 0.76 -0.14
N ALA A 20 -7.90 2.02 0.21
CA ALA A 20 -6.94 2.29 1.27
C ALA A 20 -7.42 1.79 2.65
N CYS A 21 -8.72 1.95 2.96
CA CYS A 21 -9.30 1.47 4.21
C CYS A 21 -9.35 -0.05 4.29
N ALA A 22 -9.55 -0.78 3.18
CA ALA A 22 -9.50 -2.23 3.18
C ALA A 22 -8.09 -2.75 3.51
N SER A 23 -7.06 -2.15 2.89
CA SER A 23 -5.64 -2.41 3.19
C SER A 23 -5.31 -2.12 4.66
N ALA A 24 -5.67 -0.93 5.15
CA ALA A 24 -5.46 -0.58 6.56
C ALA A 24 -6.25 -1.49 7.53
N LEU A 25 -7.46 -1.92 7.18
CA LEU A 25 -8.21 -2.88 7.97
C LEU A 25 -7.48 -4.21 8.03
N ALA A 26 -6.96 -4.73 6.92
CA ALA A 26 -6.15 -5.95 6.93
C ALA A 26 -4.90 -5.78 7.81
N ALA A 27 -4.17 -4.66 7.65
CA ALA A 27 -3.02 -4.33 8.49
C ALA A 27 -3.39 -4.25 9.98
N SER A 28 -4.62 -3.85 10.32
CA SER A 28 -5.05 -3.76 11.72
C SER A 28 -5.15 -5.12 12.44
N TYR A 29 -5.34 -6.21 11.69
CA TYR A 29 -5.32 -7.58 12.21
C TYR A 29 -3.98 -8.28 11.99
N LEU A 30 -3.27 -7.95 10.92
CA LEU A 30 -2.15 -8.76 10.41
C LEU A 30 -0.77 -8.15 10.68
N ALA A 31 -0.66 -6.82 10.72
CA ALA A 31 0.59 -6.15 11.04
C ALA A 31 0.84 -6.15 12.55
N ARG A 32 2.11 -6.15 12.95
CA ARG A 32 2.51 -6.02 14.36
C ARG A 32 1.91 -4.76 14.98
N GLU A 33 1.50 -4.81 16.25
CA GLU A 33 0.87 -3.67 16.94
C GLU A 33 1.83 -2.48 17.10
N ASP A 34 3.13 -2.76 17.20
CA ASP A 34 4.22 -1.78 17.31
C ASP A 34 4.75 -1.27 15.97
N ALA A 35 4.16 -1.70 14.85
CA ALA A 35 4.58 -1.27 13.52
C ALA A 35 4.51 0.26 13.39
N SER A 36 5.65 0.87 13.10
CA SER A 36 5.81 2.34 13.17
C SER A 36 6.45 2.95 11.93
N ARG A 37 7.10 2.15 11.08
CA ARG A 37 7.63 2.60 9.79
C ARG A 37 6.80 2.08 8.63
N LEU A 38 6.16 3.00 7.90
CA LEU A 38 5.38 2.71 6.70
C LEU A 38 6.17 3.09 5.45
N LEU A 39 6.34 2.15 4.53
CA LEU A 39 6.77 2.41 3.16
C LEU A 39 5.56 2.37 2.22
N VAL A 40 5.37 3.42 1.43
CA VAL A 40 4.39 3.46 0.34
C VAL A 40 5.13 3.41 -0.99
N ILE A 41 4.87 2.38 -1.79
CA ILE A 41 5.49 2.19 -3.11
C ILE A 41 4.49 2.64 -4.17
N GLY A 42 4.86 3.67 -4.92
CA GLY A 42 4.03 4.33 -5.92
C GLY A 42 3.50 5.67 -5.43
N ALA A 43 3.68 6.70 -6.26
CA ALA A 43 3.20 8.07 -5.99
C ALA A 43 1.92 8.40 -6.80
N GLY A 44 1.02 7.42 -6.93
CA GLY A 44 -0.25 7.55 -7.65
C GLY A 44 -1.40 8.05 -6.78
N ALA A 45 -2.62 7.96 -7.32
CA ALA A 45 -3.84 8.45 -6.68
C ALA A 45 -4.18 7.81 -5.32
N LEU A 46 -3.61 6.62 -5.00
CA LEU A 46 -3.83 5.92 -3.72
C LEU A 46 -2.79 6.27 -2.65
N SER A 47 -1.65 6.85 -3.02
CA SER A 47 -0.47 6.99 -2.14
C SER A 47 -0.79 7.72 -0.82
N SER A 48 -1.37 8.92 -0.90
CA SER A 48 -1.77 9.69 0.28
C SER A 48 -2.87 9.01 1.10
N PHE A 49 -3.77 8.26 0.45
CA PHE A 49 -4.86 7.57 1.15
C PHE A 49 -4.35 6.35 1.91
N LEU A 50 -3.44 5.58 1.32
CA LEU A 50 -2.77 4.47 2.00
C LEU A 50 -2.00 4.97 3.22
N ALA A 51 -1.22 6.04 3.06
CA ALA A 51 -0.51 6.66 4.18
C ALA A 51 -1.45 7.02 5.33
N LYS A 52 -2.53 7.77 5.04
CA LYS A 52 -3.52 8.20 6.04
C LYS A 52 -4.24 7.04 6.71
N ALA A 53 -4.71 6.07 5.91
CA ALA A 53 -5.47 4.94 6.43
C ALA A 53 -4.62 4.07 7.37
N HIS A 54 -3.36 3.81 7.02
CA HIS A 54 -2.45 3.05 7.88
C HIS A 54 -2.07 3.81 9.16
N SER A 55 -1.83 5.13 9.07
CA SER A 55 -1.59 5.97 10.25
C SER A 55 -2.79 6.03 11.21
N ALA A 56 -4.01 5.74 10.74
CA ALA A 56 -5.20 5.69 11.59
C ALA A 56 -5.33 4.39 12.41
N VAL A 57 -4.63 3.32 12.02
CA VAL A 57 -4.76 1.98 12.63
C VAL A 57 -3.48 1.47 13.29
N ARG A 58 -2.35 2.15 13.08
CA ARG A 58 -1.04 1.81 13.64
C ARG A 58 -0.28 3.05 14.11
N PRO A 59 0.63 2.93 15.09
CA PRO A 59 1.40 4.06 15.62
C PRO A 59 2.54 4.47 14.66
N ILE A 60 2.18 4.82 13.43
CA ILE A 60 3.12 5.21 12.37
C ILE A 60 3.84 6.50 12.76
N LYS A 61 5.17 6.42 12.87
CA LYS A 61 6.08 7.52 13.21
C LYS A 61 6.82 8.07 12.01
N SER A 62 6.99 7.27 10.94
CA SER A 62 7.56 7.73 9.69
C SER A 62 6.89 7.08 8.48
N ILE A 63 6.67 7.89 7.44
CA ILE A 63 6.09 7.47 6.17
C ILE A 63 7.13 7.74 5.08
N HIS A 64 7.53 6.71 4.37
CA HIS A 64 8.51 6.79 3.31
C HIS A 64 7.79 6.56 1.99
N ILE A 65 7.82 7.54 1.09
CA ILE A 65 7.21 7.43 -0.23
C ILE A 65 8.29 7.12 -1.24
N TRP A 66 8.21 5.96 -1.89
CA TRP A 66 9.09 5.64 -3.01
C TRP A 66 8.31 5.68 -4.32
N ASN A 67 8.93 6.20 -5.37
CA ASN A 67 8.40 6.12 -6.72
C ASN A 67 9.55 6.14 -7.74
N ARG A 68 9.38 5.42 -8.86
CA ARG A 68 10.36 5.40 -9.97
C ARG A 68 10.78 6.80 -10.44
N THR A 69 9.85 7.76 -10.40
CA THR A 69 10.14 9.18 -10.61
C THR A 69 10.21 9.88 -9.24
N PRO A 70 11.41 10.24 -8.73
CA PRO A 70 11.59 10.79 -7.39
C PRO A 70 10.77 12.05 -7.12
N ALA A 71 10.68 12.95 -8.10
CA ALA A 71 9.90 14.19 -7.99
C ALA A 71 8.41 13.95 -7.69
N ASN A 72 7.84 12.79 -8.05
CA ASN A 72 6.45 12.46 -7.68
C ASN A 72 6.35 12.00 -6.22
N ALA A 73 7.34 11.25 -5.73
CA ALA A 73 7.40 10.88 -4.31
C ALA A 73 7.56 12.13 -3.42
N GLU A 74 8.41 13.07 -3.83
CA GLU A 74 8.60 14.36 -3.15
C GLU A 74 7.29 15.15 -3.06
N LYS A 75 6.51 15.22 -4.15
CA LYS A 75 5.20 15.90 -4.17
C LYS A 75 4.22 15.27 -3.18
N VAL A 76 4.11 13.94 -3.17
CA VAL A 76 3.22 13.22 -2.25
C VAL A 76 3.66 13.41 -0.80
N ALA A 77 4.96 13.26 -0.52
CA ALA A 77 5.51 13.47 0.82
C ALA A 77 5.27 14.90 1.31
N SER A 78 5.49 15.90 0.45
CA SER A 78 5.25 17.31 0.77
C SER A 78 3.77 17.58 1.08
N ALA A 79 2.85 17.01 0.32
CA ALA A 79 1.41 17.12 0.57
C ALA A 79 1.01 16.47 1.91
N LEU A 80 1.55 15.28 2.22
CA LEU A 80 1.31 14.62 3.50
C LEU A 80 1.88 15.43 4.69
N CYS A 81 3.07 16.01 4.54
CA CYS A 81 3.66 16.90 5.55
C CYS A 81 2.82 18.15 5.78
N ALA A 82 2.26 18.76 4.73
CA ALA A 82 1.36 19.90 4.85
C ALA A 82 0.08 19.56 5.62
N GLU A 83 -0.31 18.28 5.66
CA GLU A 83 -1.43 17.76 6.44
C GLU A 83 -1.03 17.25 7.84
N GLY A 84 0.25 17.38 8.23
CA GLY A 84 0.74 17.00 9.56
C GLY A 84 1.22 15.55 9.69
N HIS A 85 1.40 14.83 8.58
CA HIS A 85 1.94 13.46 8.60
C HIS A 85 3.49 13.47 8.48
N PRO A 86 4.21 12.57 9.18
CA PRO A 86 5.67 12.53 9.18
C PRO A 86 6.20 11.82 7.91
N ALA A 87 6.07 12.46 6.74
CA ALA A 87 6.39 11.86 5.45
C ALA A 87 7.71 12.37 4.83
N SER A 88 8.42 11.50 4.12
CA SER A 88 9.59 11.85 3.33
C SER A 88 9.67 11.03 2.05
N ALA A 89 10.29 11.58 1.00
CA ALA A 89 10.60 10.81 -0.19
C ALA A 89 11.79 9.87 0.08
N ALA A 90 11.68 8.63 -0.39
CA ALA A 90 12.75 7.63 -0.32
C ALA A 90 13.48 7.51 -1.67
N GLY A 91 14.81 7.53 -1.63
CA GLY A 91 15.68 7.41 -2.81
C GLY A 91 16.09 5.99 -3.15
N ASP A 92 16.23 5.12 -2.15
CA ASP A 92 16.69 3.74 -2.30
C ASP A 92 15.58 2.77 -1.87
N LEU A 93 14.98 2.09 -2.84
CA LEU A 93 13.91 1.14 -2.55
C LEU A 93 14.41 -0.07 -1.77
N GLU A 94 15.59 -0.59 -2.09
CA GLU A 94 16.09 -1.82 -1.49
C GLU A 94 16.40 -1.63 0.00
N ALA A 95 16.98 -0.49 0.35
CA ALA A 95 17.19 -0.10 1.74
C ALA A 95 15.86 0.06 2.51
N GLU A 96 14.84 0.69 1.90
CA GLU A 96 13.53 0.85 2.55
C GLU A 96 12.81 -0.47 2.77
N LEU A 97 12.92 -1.43 1.84
CA LEU A 97 12.33 -2.77 1.99
C LEU A 97 12.87 -3.51 3.23
N GLY A 98 14.16 -3.31 3.56
CA GLY A 98 14.79 -3.90 4.73
C GLY A 98 14.40 -3.26 6.06
N GLU A 99 13.90 -2.02 6.03
CA GLU A 99 13.60 -1.23 7.22
C GLU A 99 12.10 -1.17 7.54
N ALA A 100 11.23 -1.31 6.54
CA ALA A 100 9.79 -1.12 6.67
C ALA A 100 9.10 -2.18 7.56
N ASP A 101 8.28 -1.72 8.50
CA ASP A 101 7.37 -2.61 9.25
C ASP A 101 6.13 -2.95 8.43
N ILE A 102 5.66 -1.97 7.66
CA ILE A 102 4.51 -2.09 6.75
C ILE A 102 4.94 -1.56 5.38
N ILE A 103 4.63 -2.32 4.33
CA ILE A 103 4.80 -1.91 2.94
C ILE A 103 3.42 -1.89 2.29
N ALA A 104 2.98 -0.74 1.81
CA ALA A 104 1.76 -0.60 1.02
C ALA A 104 2.13 -0.23 -0.43
N SER A 105 1.92 -1.14 -1.37
CA SER A 105 2.25 -0.94 -2.78
C SER A 105 1.01 -0.75 -3.63
N ALA A 106 1.02 0.29 -4.45
CA ALA A 106 -0.05 0.60 -5.39
C ALA A 106 0.53 1.08 -6.73
N THR A 107 1.19 0.16 -7.41
CA THR A 107 1.86 0.35 -8.68
C THR A 107 1.22 -0.50 -9.78
N ILE A 108 1.27 -0.01 -11.01
CA ILE A 108 0.86 -0.75 -12.21
C ILE A 108 2.02 -1.56 -12.81
N SER A 109 2.97 -1.99 -11.97
CA SER A 109 4.17 -2.67 -12.44
C SER A 109 3.87 -4.08 -12.94
N THR A 110 4.52 -4.47 -14.03
CA THR A 110 4.58 -5.87 -14.48
C THR A 110 5.86 -6.57 -14.02
N THR A 111 6.81 -5.81 -13.48
CA THR A 111 8.06 -6.33 -12.91
C THR A 111 8.04 -6.18 -11.38
N PRO A 112 8.42 -7.21 -10.62
CA PRO A 112 8.54 -7.13 -9.17
C PRO A 112 9.40 -5.97 -8.69
N LEU A 113 8.85 -5.16 -7.78
CA LEU A 113 9.57 -4.11 -7.05
C LEU A 113 9.91 -4.57 -5.63
N ILE A 114 9.02 -5.34 -5.01
CA ILE A 114 9.20 -5.90 -3.67
C ILE A 114 9.93 -7.24 -3.80
N LYS A 115 11.16 -7.28 -3.31
CA LYS A 115 12.00 -8.49 -3.31
C LYS A 115 11.91 -9.19 -1.97
N GLY A 116 11.42 -10.43 -1.93
CA GLY A 116 11.19 -11.19 -0.71
C GLY A 116 12.45 -11.32 0.17
N ALA A 117 13.62 -11.46 -0.45
CA ALA A 117 14.90 -11.62 0.23
C ALA A 117 15.31 -10.38 1.05
N LEU A 118 14.78 -9.20 0.70
CA LEU A 118 15.07 -7.95 1.40
C LEU A 118 14.11 -7.69 2.57
N LEU A 119 13.01 -8.43 2.65
CA LEU A 119 12.02 -8.23 3.71
C LEU A 119 12.51 -8.80 5.05
N LYS A 120 12.42 -7.99 6.10
CA LYS A 120 12.69 -8.45 7.46
C LYS A 120 11.52 -9.29 8.02
N PRO A 121 11.80 -10.23 8.95
CA PRO A 121 10.73 -10.96 9.64
C PRO A 121 9.74 -10.01 10.33
N GLY A 122 8.45 -10.32 10.19
CA GLY A 122 7.37 -9.53 10.80
C GLY A 122 6.91 -8.32 9.99
N THR A 123 7.45 -8.08 8.79
CA THR A 123 6.93 -7.08 7.85
C THR A 123 5.56 -7.49 7.32
N HIS A 124 4.60 -6.56 7.35
CA HIS A 124 3.31 -6.68 6.67
C HIS A 124 3.40 -6.05 5.27
N VAL A 125 2.82 -6.70 4.27
CA VAL A 125 2.88 -6.23 2.87
C VAL A 125 1.48 -6.25 2.27
N ASP A 126 1.01 -5.09 1.84
CA ASP A 126 -0.20 -4.93 1.05
C ASP A 126 0.15 -4.71 -0.42
N LEU A 127 -0.34 -5.61 -1.28
CA LEU A 127 -0.18 -5.58 -2.74
C LEU A 127 -1.52 -5.18 -3.36
N VAL A 128 -1.67 -3.89 -3.68
CA VAL A 128 -2.96 -3.28 -4.04
C VAL A 128 -3.05 -2.97 -5.53
N GLY A 129 -1.92 -2.87 -6.22
CA GLY A 129 -1.82 -2.35 -7.58
C GLY A 129 -2.04 -3.39 -8.69
N GLY A 130 -1.86 -4.68 -8.41
CA GLY A 130 -2.07 -5.76 -9.38
C GLY A 130 -3.55 -6.11 -9.53
N PHE A 131 -4.11 -5.89 -10.73
CA PHE A 131 -5.52 -6.21 -11.05
C PHE A 131 -5.67 -6.93 -12.41
N THR A 132 -4.55 -7.41 -12.97
CA THR A 132 -4.54 -8.23 -14.19
C THR A 132 -3.48 -9.33 -14.06
N PRO A 133 -3.64 -10.50 -14.72
CA PRO A 133 -2.75 -11.64 -14.48
C PRO A 133 -1.28 -11.41 -14.85
N ALA A 134 -1.00 -10.36 -15.63
CA ALA A 134 0.35 -9.97 -16.03
C ALA A 134 1.01 -8.96 -15.07
N MET A 135 0.23 -8.34 -14.18
CA MET A 135 0.73 -7.36 -13.22
C MET A 135 1.18 -8.06 -11.94
N ARG A 136 2.31 -7.62 -11.42
CA ARG A 136 2.82 -8.10 -10.14
C ARG A 136 3.76 -7.07 -9.53
N GLU A 137 3.60 -6.84 -8.23
CA GLU A 137 4.39 -5.88 -7.47
C GLU A 137 5.50 -6.54 -6.66
N SER A 138 5.35 -7.84 -6.37
CA SER A 138 6.29 -8.65 -5.61
C SER A 138 6.85 -9.82 -6.41
N ASP A 139 7.99 -10.34 -5.98
CA ASP A 139 8.57 -11.57 -6.51
C ASP A 139 7.96 -12.83 -5.86
N ASP A 140 8.33 -14.00 -6.39
CA ASP A 140 7.79 -15.28 -5.90
C ASP A 140 8.29 -15.59 -4.47
N ASP A 141 9.49 -15.11 -4.13
CA ASP A 141 10.08 -15.30 -2.81
C ASP A 141 9.24 -14.62 -1.72
N ALA A 142 8.80 -13.38 -1.95
CA ALA A 142 7.94 -12.64 -1.03
C ALA A 142 6.63 -13.38 -0.73
N VAL A 143 6.00 -13.97 -1.75
CA VAL A 143 4.76 -14.73 -1.60
C VAL A 143 5.01 -16.07 -0.90
N SER A 144 6.06 -16.80 -1.30
CA SER A 144 6.34 -18.16 -0.80
C SER A 144 6.64 -18.21 0.69
N ARG A 145 7.22 -17.14 1.24
CA ARG A 145 7.58 -17.05 2.67
C ARG A 145 6.53 -16.38 3.54
N ALA A 146 5.44 -15.90 2.96
CA ALA A 146 4.40 -15.16 3.66
C ALA A 146 3.22 -16.05 4.09
N ARG A 147 2.48 -15.58 5.09
CA ARG A 147 1.09 -16.01 5.27
C ARG A 147 0.21 -15.13 4.39
N VAL A 148 -0.36 -15.72 3.35
CA VAL A 148 -1.11 -14.98 2.32
C VAL A 148 -2.58 -14.84 2.71
N TYR A 149 -3.07 -13.61 2.65
CA TYR A 149 -4.48 -13.26 2.83
C TYR A 149 -4.95 -12.52 1.58
N VAL A 150 -6.19 -12.75 1.20
CA VAL A 150 -6.82 -12.13 0.02
C VAL A 150 -8.18 -11.58 0.41
N ASP A 151 -8.59 -10.51 -0.25
CA ASP A 151 -9.90 -9.88 -0.04
C ASP A 151 -11.04 -10.84 -0.43
N THR A 152 -10.92 -11.48 -1.59
CA THR A 152 -11.78 -12.57 -2.04
C THR A 152 -10.96 -13.64 -2.74
N ARG A 153 -11.19 -14.90 -2.37
CA ARG A 153 -10.49 -16.03 -3.01
C ARG A 153 -10.80 -16.15 -4.49
N ALA A 154 -12.02 -15.79 -4.90
CA ALA A 154 -12.43 -15.88 -6.31
C ALA A 154 -11.74 -14.82 -7.18
N GLY A 155 -11.62 -13.57 -6.72
CA GLY A 155 -10.92 -12.51 -7.43
C GLY A 155 -9.43 -12.80 -7.57
N ALA A 156 -8.77 -13.11 -6.45
CA ALA A 156 -7.33 -13.35 -6.40
C ALA A 156 -6.81 -14.51 -7.26
N THR A 157 -7.68 -15.42 -7.72
CA THR A 157 -7.30 -16.54 -8.62
C THR A 157 -7.58 -16.26 -10.10
N LYS A 158 -8.22 -15.13 -10.42
CA LYS A 158 -8.66 -14.78 -11.79
C LYS A 158 -8.01 -13.52 -12.31
N GLU A 159 -7.73 -12.58 -11.42
CA GLU A 159 -7.06 -11.32 -11.65
C GLU A 159 -5.55 -11.47 -11.46
#